data_AF-A0A849MJW5-F1
#
_entry.id   AF-A0A849MJW5-F1
#
_cell.length_a   1.000
_cell.length_b   1.000
_cell.length_c   1.000
_cell.angle_alpha   90.00
_cell.angle_beta   90.00
_cell.angle_gamma   90.00
#
_symmetry.space_group_name_H-M   'P 1'
#
loop_
_entity.id
_entity.type
_entity.pdbx_description
1 polymer ?
#
loop_
_entity_poly.entity_id
_entity_poly.type
_entity_poly.pdbx_seq_one_letter_code
_entity_poly.pdbx_strand_id
1 'polypeptide(L)'
;MSTRRTKMFHLLKNLFFITLMAFSYQSMAANKTIQVIDKGQDGNSRYYTAACPDGTNGSVVVYFQETGNTEVSPQMLELTGPVGTGTSPKPQVIKVCAAVGSDKEQCKGGSWSVQDAAKASCK
;
A
#
# COMPACT_ATOMS: atom_id res chain seq x y z
N MET A 1 -52.78 9.68 35.67
CA MET A 1 -52.27 9.45 34.30
C MET A 1 -50.83 9.98 34.07
N SER A 2 -50.00 10.12 35.11
CA SER A 2 -48.66 10.73 35.01
C SER A 2 -47.50 9.71 34.94
N THR A 3 -47.66 8.56 35.61
CA THR A 3 -46.60 7.54 35.79
C THR A 3 -46.26 6.70 34.56
N ARG A 4 -47.12 6.70 33.51
CA ARG A 4 -46.85 5.99 32.25
C ARG A 4 -45.89 6.75 31.33
N ARG A 5 -45.96 8.09 31.32
CA ARG A 5 -45.13 8.95 30.44
C ARG A 5 -43.66 8.93 30.87
N THR A 6 -43.40 8.94 32.17
CA THR A 6 -42.02 8.88 32.70
C THR A 6 -41.35 7.54 32.41
N LYS A 7 -42.07 6.42 32.53
CA LYS A 7 -41.55 5.08 32.16
C LYS A 7 -41.26 4.95 30.66
N MET A 8 -42.13 5.51 29.82
CA MET A 8 -41.93 5.52 28.37
C MET A 8 -40.71 6.36 27.95
N PHE A 9 -40.50 7.52 28.58
CA PHE A 9 -39.31 8.35 28.36
C PHE A 9 -38.01 7.66 28.78
N HIS A 10 -38.02 6.89 29.88
CA HIS A 10 -36.86 6.11 30.31
C HIS A 10 -36.56 4.95 29.36
N LEU A 11 -37.58 4.26 28.85
CA LEU A 11 -37.42 3.19 27.86
C LEU A 11 -36.85 3.74 26.54
N LEU A 12 -37.36 4.87 26.06
CA LEU A 12 -36.89 5.51 24.83
C LEU A 12 -35.42 5.94 24.95
N LYS A 13 -35.05 6.51 26.11
CA LYS A 13 -33.67 6.92 26.40
C LYS A 13 -32.73 5.72 26.47
N ASN A 14 -33.11 4.64 27.13
CA ASN A 14 -32.28 3.43 27.17
C ASN A 14 -32.12 2.79 25.79
N LEU A 15 -33.18 2.78 24.97
CA LEU A 15 -33.10 2.26 23.60
C LEU A 15 -32.14 3.10 22.73
N PHE A 16 -32.14 4.43 22.90
CA PHE A 16 -31.22 5.34 22.21
C PHE A 16 -29.76 5.14 22.62
N PHE A 17 -29.50 4.89 23.91
CA PHE A 17 -28.14 4.59 24.39
C PHE A 17 -27.61 3.24 23.87
N ILE A 18 -28.48 2.23 23.77
CA ILE A 18 -28.12 0.90 23.26
C ILE A 18 -27.81 0.95 21.75
N THR A 19 -28.59 1.70 20.96
CA THR A 19 -28.33 1.85 19.52
C THR A 19 -27.02 2.61 19.27
N LEU A 20 -26.71 3.65 20.05
CA LEU A 20 -25.45 4.40 19.92
C LEU A 20 -24.21 3.53 20.16
N MET A 21 -24.24 2.59 21.11
CA MET A 21 -23.14 1.64 21.33
C MET A 21 -23.02 0.56 20.24
N ALA A 22 -24.08 0.30 19.47
CA ALA A 22 -24.03 -0.67 18.38
C ALA A 22 -23.34 -0.11 17.11
N PHE A 23 -23.30 1.22 16.92
CA PHE A 23 -22.68 1.85 15.75
C PHE A 23 -21.16 2.04 15.84
N SER A 24 -20.55 1.83 17.01
CA SER A 24 -19.09 1.96 17.19
C SER A 24 -18.26 0.77 16.67
N TYR A 25 -18.91 -0.27 16.16
CA TYR A 25 -18.24 -1.44 15.56
C TYR A 25 -18.30 -1.42 14.03
N GLN A 26 -17.94 -0.29 13.41
CA GLN A 26 -17.54 -0.34 12.00
C GLN A 26 -16.10 -0.82 11.96
N SER A 27 -15.95 -2.16 11.91
CA SER A 27 -14.66 -2.80 11.68
C SER A 27 -14.07 -2.28 10.37
N MET A 28 -12.81 -1.88 10.42
CA MET A 28 -12.05 -1.55 9.22
C MET A 28 -12.04 -2.79 8.34
N ALA A 29 -12.77 -2.75 7.22
CA ALA A 29 -12.70 -3.79 6.21
C ALA A 29 -11.25 -3.81 5.71
N ALA A 30 -10.48 -4.79 6.17
CA ALA A 30 -9.14 -5.05 5.68
C ALA A 30 -9.23 -5.19 4.16
N ASN A 31 -8.67 -4.23 3.44
CA ASN A 31 -8.66 -4.29 1.99
C ASN A 31 -7.87 -5.54 1.60
N LYS A 32 -8.54 -6.50 0.94
CA LYS A 32 -7.95 -7.79 0.60
C LYS A 32 -6.87 -7.69 -0.49
N THR A 33 -6.66 -6.51 -1.04
CA THR A 33 -5.66 -6.29 -2.08
C THR A 33 -4.40 -5.64 -1.50
N ILE A 34 -3.25 -6.10 -2.00
CA ILE A 34 -1.96 -5.45 -1.72
C ILE A 34 -1.94 -4.14 -2.49
N GLN A 35 -1.71 -3.03 -1.78
CA GLN A 35 -1.49 -1.73 -2.41
C GLN A 35 0.00 -1.42 -2.43
N VAL A 36 0.51 -1.00 -3.58
CA VAL A 36 1.91 -0.58 -3.73
C VAL A 36 1.95 0.94 -3.75
N ILE A 37 2.65 1.51 -2.77
CA ILE A 37 2.78 2.94 -2.57
C ILE A 37 4.22 3.32 -2.92
N ASP A 38 4.38 4.22 -3.89
CA ASP A 38 5.69 4.77 -4.25
C ASP A 38 6.19 5.71 -3.16
N LYS A 39 7.40 5.49 -2.66
CA LYS A 39 8.06 6.30 -1.62
C LYS A 39 9.08 7.27 -2.19
N GLY A 40 9.29 7.26 -3.51
CA GLY A 40 10.27 8.07 -4.19
C GLY A 40 11.57 7.32 -4.50
N GLN A 41 12.51 8.08 -5.05
CA GLN A 41 13.79 7.58 -5.53
C GLN A 41 14.93 8.28 -4.78
N ASP A 42 15.96 7.52 -4.42
CA ASP A 42 17.22 8.00 -3.87
C ASP A 42 18.37 7.38 -4.67
N GLY A 43 19.14 8.23 -5.36
CA GLY A 43 20.14 7.82 -6.35
C GLY A 43 19.56 6.81 -7.36
N ASN A 44 20.13 5.59 -7.34
CA ASN A 44 19.78 4.50 -8.25
C ASN A 44 18.77 3.52 -7.69
N SER A 45 18.07 3.91 -6.63
CA SER A 45 17.12 3.05 -5.94
C SER A 45 15.77 3.74 -5.86
N ARG A 46 14.69 3.04 -6.23
CA ARG A 46 13.31 3.50 -6.01
C ARG A 46 12.63 2.61 -5.00
N TYR A 47 11.97 3.24 -4.04
CA TYR A 47 11.44 2.59 -2.86
C TYR A 47 9.92 2.51 -2.96
N TYR A 48 9.37 1.36 -2.58
CA TYR A 48 7.93 1.15 -2.51
C TYR A 48 7.57 0.52 -1.17
N THR A 49 6.40 0.89 -0.65
CA THR A 49 5.77 0.24 0.50
C THR A 49 4.58 -0.57 0.02
N ALA A 50 4.50 -1.83 0.40
CA ALA A 50 3.35 -2.69 0.14
C ALA A 50 2.43 -2.68 1.37
N ALA A 51 1.24 -2.10 1.28
CA ALA A 51 0.24 -2.23 2.33
C ALA A 51 -0.44 -3.61 2.19
N CYS A 52 -0.22 -4.48 3.17
CA CYS A 52 -0.63 -5.88 3.13
C CYS A 52 -2.05 -6.07 3.68
N PRO A 53 -2.80 -7.10 3.23
CA PRO A 53 -4.16 -7.37 3.70
C PRO A 53 -4.28 -7.66 5.19
N ASP A 54 -3.19 -8.10 5.84
CA ASP A 54 -3.13 -8.35 7.28
C ASP A 54 -2.87 -7.07 8.10
N GLY A 55 -2.76 -5.91 7.44
CA GLY A 55 -2.47 -4.62 8.06
C GLY A 55 -0.98 -4.34 8.28
N THR A 56 -0.10 -5.26 7.90
CA THR A 56 1.35 -5.03 7.93
C THR A 56 1.84 -4.27 6.68
N ASN A 57 3.08 -3.80 6.73
CA ASN A 57 3.72 -3.13 5.59
C ASN A 57 4.94 -3.94 5.14
N GLY A 58 4.97 -4.27 3.85
CA GLY A 58 6.15 -4.79 3.17
C GLY A 58 7.00 -3.66 2.58
N SER A 59 8.28 -3.94 2.37
CA SER A 59 9.24 -3.03 1.73
C SER A 59 9.76 -3.63 0.43
N VAL A 60 9.79 -2.83 -0.64
CA VAL A 60 10.32 -3.21 -1.94
C VAL A 60 11.28 -2.12 -2.44
N VAL A 61 12.44 -2.52 -2.96
CA VAL A 61 13.45 -1.62 -3.53
C VAL A 61 13.79 -2.06 -4.96
N VAL A 62 13.75 -1.13 -5.90
CA VAL A 62 14.13 -1.33 -7.30
C VAL A 62 15.46 -0.64 -7.54
N TYR A 63 16.46 -1.37 -8.03
CA TYR A 63 17.78 -0.82 -8.34
C TYR A 63 17.96 -0.67 -9.85
N PHE A 64 18.46 0.49 -10.27
CA PHE A 64 18.73 0.84 -11.67
C PHE A 64 20.23 0.87 -11.97
N GLN A 65 20.58 0.72 -13.24
CA GLN A 65 21.92 0.99 -13.75
C GLN A 65 22.05 2.47 -14.10
N GLU A 66 23.04 3.15 -13.53
CA GLU A 66 23.47 4.48 -14.00
C GLU A 66 24.06 4.35 -15.40
N THR A 67 23.28 4.71 -16.41
CA THR A 67 23.85 5.15 -17.69
C THR A 67 24.19 6.63 -17.56
N GLY A 68 25.45 6.91 -17.24
CA GLY A 68 26.15 8.21 -17.19
C GLY A 68 25.34 9.52 -17.20
N ASN A 69 25.55 10.35 -16.17
CA ASN A 69 25.37 11.82 -16.14
C ASN A 69 24.11 12.41 -16.82
N THR A 70 22.96 11.77 -16.68
CA THR A 70 21.71 12.42 -17.05
C THR A 70 20.83 12.46 -15.81
N GLU A 71 20.56 13.67 -15.30
CA GLU A 71 19.48 13.90 -14.35
C GLU A 71 18.20 13.31 -14.94
N VAL A 72 17.80 12.14 -14.45
CA VAL A 72 16.62 11.45 -14.96
C VAL A 72 15.40 12.18 -14.43
N SER A 73 14.79 13.00 -15.30
CA SER A 73 13.50 13.63 -15.06
C SER A 73 12.48 12.58 -14.57
N PRO A 74 11.69 12.86 -13.52
CA PRO A 74 10.81 11.89 -12.86
C PRO A 74 9.54 11.63 -13.68
N GLN A 75 9.68 11.14 -14.90
CA GLN A 75 8.53 10.69 -15.68
C GLN A 75 8.32 9.19 -15.48
N MET A 76 7.36 8.92 -14.61
CA MET A 76 6.41 7.82 -14.68
C MET A 76 6.98 6.50 -15.22
N LEU A 77 7.39 5.61 -14.31
CA LEU A 77 7.25 4.18 -14.58
C LEU A 77 5.74 3.90 -14.62
N GLU A 78 5.13 4.20 -15.76
CA GLU A 78 3.72 3.97 -16.01
C GLU A 78 3.48 2.47 -15.95
N LEU A 79 2.84 2.07 -14.85
CA LEU A 79 2.12 0.82 -14.76
C LEU A 79 1.11 0.82 -15.91
N THR A 80 1.37 0.00 -16.93
CA THR A 80 0.53 -0.33 -18.10
C THR A 80 0.37 0.76 -19.18
N GLY A 81 0.97 0.56 -20.37
CA GLY A 81 0.63 1.30 -21.62
C GLY A 81 1.76 1.38 -22.67
N PRO A 82 1.47 1.43 -24.00
CA PRO A 82 2.49 1.35 -25.05
C PRO A 82 3.18 2.70 -25.38
N VAL A 83 4.45 2.55 -25.77
CA VAL A 83 5.50 3.45 -26.30
C VAL A 83 5.09 4.88 -26.74
N GLY A 84 5.70 5.87 -26.07
CA GLY A 84 5.93 7.22 -26.60
C GLY A 84 7.37 7.40 -27.11
N THR A 85 7.53 8.00 -28.28
CA THR A 85 8.79 8.19 -29.02
C THR A 85 9.69 9.28 -28.45
N GLY A 86 10.28 9.03 -27.28
CA GLY A 86 11.38 9.83 -26.73
C GLY A 86 12.51 8.90 -26.30
N THR A 87 13.60 8.84 -27.07
CA THR A 87 14.81 8.09 -26.71
C THR A 87 15.58 8.82 -25.61
N SER A 88 15.00 8.90 -24.43
CA SER A 88 15.77 9.02 -23.20
C SER A 88 16.14 7.59 -22.77
N PRO A 89 17.39 7.27 -22.41
CA PRO A 89 17.75 5.93 -21.96
C PRO A 89 16.88 5.59 -20.75
N LYS A 90 15.90 4.69 -20.94
CA LYS A 90 15.09 4.22 -19.83
C LYS A 90 16.05 3.53 -18.85
N PRO A 91 16.11 3.94 -17.57
CA PRO A 91 17.03 3.35 -16.62
C PRO A 91 16.79 1.83 -16.56
N GLN A 92 17.84 1.05 -16.83
CA GLN A 92 17.74 -0.40 -16.85
C GLN A 92 17.61 -0.92 -15.43
N VAL A 93 16.54 -1.65 -15.12
CA VAL A 93 16.38 -2.31 -13.82
C VAL A 93 17.38 -3.47 -13.74
N ILE A 94 18.25 -3.43 -12.73
CA ILE A 94 19.25 -4.50 -12.48
C ILE A 94 18.62 -5.58 -11.61
N LYS A 95 18.00 -5.16 -10.50
CA LYS A 95 17.40 -6.06 -9.52
C LYS A 95 16.25 -5.38 -8.80
N VAL A 96 15.30 -6.19 -8.35
CA VAL A 96 14.24 -5.81 -7.42
C VAL A 96 14.43 -6.64 -6.17
N CYS A 97 14.27 -6.02 -5.00
CA CYS A 97 14.41 -6.67 -3.71
C CYS A 97 13.17 -6.42 -2.86
N ALA A 98 12.79 -7.42 -2.06
CA ALA A 98 11.67 -7.34 -1.13
C ALA A 98 12.09 -7.85 0.25
N ALA A 99 11.67 -7.18 1.31
CA ALA A 99 11.79 -7.71 2.66
C ALA A 99 10.77 -8.85 2.85
N VAL A 100 11.21 -10.06 3.20
CA VAL A 100 10.40 -11.27 3.37
C VAL A 100 10.58 -11.75 4.82
N GLY A 101 9.57 -11.54 5.66
CA GLY A 101 9.67 -11.79 7.11
C GLY A 101 10.57 -10.77 7.84
N SER A 102 10.93 -11.09 9.09
CA SER A 102 11.51 -10.10 10.02
C SER A 102 12.88 -9.55 9.62
N ASP A 103 13.74 -10.37 9.01
CA ASP A 103 15.15 -10.00 8.77
C ASP A 103 15.73 -10.59 7.46
N LYS A 104 14.89 -10.97 6.49
CA LYS A 104 15.37 -11.54 5.23
C LYS A 104 14.98 -10.65 4.06
N GLU A 105 15.91 -10.45 3.14
CA GLU A 105 15.67 -9.75 1.87
C GLU A 105 15.81 -10.75 0.73
N GLN A 106 14.81 -10.80 -0.16
CA GLN A 106 14.88 -11.57 -1.38
C GLN A 106 15.07 -10.62 -2.56
N CYS A 107 16.18 -10.77 -3.28
CA CYS A 107 16.44 -10.04 -4.52
C CYS A 107 16.32 -10.95 -5.74
N LYS A 108 15.75 -10.44 -6.82
CA LYS A 108 15.72 -11.09 -8.14
C LYS A 108 16.16 -10.10 -9.21
N GLY A 109 16.62 -10.60 -10.36
CA GLY A 109 17.03 -9.77 -11.49
C GLY A 109 15.89 -8.92 -12.06
N GLY A 110 16.21 -8.00 -12.98
CA GLY A 110 15.33 -6.95 -13.48
C GLY A 110 14.03 -7.37 -14.18
N SER A 111 13.75 -8.66 -14.34
CA SER A 111 12.46 -9.17 -14.80
C SER A 111 11.41 -9.31 -13.68
N TRP A 112 11.80 -9.17 -12.41
CA TRP A 112 10.87 -9.27 -11.30
C TRP A 112 10.05 -7.98 -11.14
N SER A 113 8.72 -8.10 -11.22
CA SER A 113 7.83 -6.95 -11.09
C SER A 113 7.74 -6.45 -9.65
N VAL A 114 7.47 -5.15 -9.48
CA VAL A 114 7.24 -4.54 -8.16
C VAL A 114 6.03 -5.18 -7.48
N GLN A 115 5.01 -5.58 -8.25
CA GLN A 115 3.81 -6.25 -7.72
C GLN A 115 4.14 -7.63 -7.16
N ASP A 116 4.98 -8.40 -7.85
CA ASP A 116 5.37 -9.73 -7.37
C ASP A 116 6.35 -9.66 -6.19
N ALA A 117 7.18 -8.62 -6.14
CA ALA A 117 7.98 -8.28 -4.97
C ALA A 117 7.12 -7.89 -3.77
N ALA A 118 6.10 -7.05 -3.98
CA ALA A 118 5.14 -6.66 -2.95
C ALA A 118 4.34 -7.87 -2.41
N LYS A 119 3.93 -8.78 -3.29
CA LYS A 119 3.32 -10.06 -2.89
C LYS A 119 4.27 -10.93 -2.08
N ALA A 120 5.56 -10.90 -2.35
CA ALA A 120 6.54 -11.64 -1.58
C ALA A 120 6.79 -11.01 -0.21
N SER A 121 6.72 -9.67 -0.11
CA SER A 121 6.90 -8.98 1.17
C SER A 121 5.72 -9.07 2.13
N CYS A 122 4.52 -9.37 1.62
CA CYS A 122 3.31 -9.55 2.43
C CYS A 122 3.09 -11.01 2.87
N LYS A 123 4.15 -11.81 2.97
CA LYS A 123 4.10 -13.23 3.33
C LYS A 123 4.85 -13.54 4.61
#